data_AF-A0A382MRJ6-F1
#
_entry.id   AF-A0A382MRJ6-F1
#
_cell.length_a   1.000
_cell.length_b   1.000
_cell.length_c   1.000
_cell.angle_alpha   90.00
_cell.angle_beta   90.00
_cell.angle_gamma   90.00
#
_symmetry.space_group_name_H-M   'P 1'
#
loop_
_entity.id
_entity.type
_entity.pdbx_description
1 polymer ?
#
loop_
_entity_poly.entity_id
_entity_poly.type
_entity_poly.pdbx_seq_one_letter_code
_entity_poly.pdbx_strand_id
1 'polypeptide(L)' 'MRFEQIRLIRELFVITMTLSLLGSVELVSGQTVDVTGTWNLEVTTDQGVTRPSFRLTQEGERLSGSYSSEALG' A
#
# COMPACT_ATOMS: atom_id res chain seq x y z
N MET A 1 11.63 56.06 -5.67
CA MET A 1 10.63 55.65 -4.64
C MET A 1 9.47 54.82 -5.19
N ARG A 2 8.48 55.34 -5.94
CA ARG A 2 7.30 54.53 -6.38
C ARG A 2 7.61 53.40 -7.38
N PHE A 3 8.58 53.59 -8.28
CA PHE A 3 8.95 52.58 -9.29
C PHE A 3 9.75 51.41 -8.72
N GLU A 4 10.61 51.65 -7.73
CA GLU A 4 11.36 50.60 -7.02
C GLU A 4 10.42 49.76 -6.13
N GLN A 5 9.43 50.40 -5.50
CA GLN A 5 8.40 49.73 -4.71
C GLN A 5 7.58 48.74 -5.57
N ILE A 6 7.20 49.11 -6.79
CA ILE A 6 6.47 48.22 -7.72
C ILE A 6 7.34 47.02 -8.14
N ARG A 7 8.63 47.24 -8.39
CA ARG A 7 9.59 46.17 -8.71
C ARG A 7 9.73 45.18 -7.55
N LEU A 8 9.88 45.69 -6.33
CA LEU A 8 10.06 44.89 -5.12
C LEU A 8 8.80 44.08 -4.77
N ILE A 9 7.61 44.66 -4.92
CA ILE A 9 6.34 43.95 -4.67
C ILE A 9 6.14 42.82 -5.68
N ARG A 10 6.50 43.03 -6.96
CA ARG A 10 6.43 42.00 -8.00
C ARG A 10 7.37 40.83 -7.71
N GLU A 11 8.60 41.10 -7.31
CA GLU A 11 9.58 40.05 -6.99
C GLU A 11 9.17 39.27 -5.73
N LEU A 12 8.67 39.95 -4.70
CA LEU A 12 8.14 39.30 -3.50
C LEU A 12 6.93 38.40 -3.84
N PHE A 13 6.04 38.87 -4.72
CA PHE A 13 4.88 38.10 -5.17
C PHE A 13 5.29 36.82 -5.94
N VAL A 14 6.27 36.92 -6.83
CA VAL A 14 6.78 35.76 -7.59
C VAL A 14 7.44 34.74 -6.66
N ILE A 15 8.25 35.18 -5.70
CA ILE A 15 8.91 34.29 -4.73
C ILE A 15 7.87 33.53 -3.89
N THR A 16 6.86 34.25 -3.39
CA THR A 16 5.80 33.66 -2.56
C THR A 16 4.94 32.68 -3.37
N MET A 17 4.72 32.97 -4.65
CA MET A 17 3.97 32.09 -5.57
C MET A 17 4.78 30.85 -5.95
N THR A 18 6.10 30.93 -6.11
CA THR A 18 6.94 29.75 -6.38
C THR A 18 7.09 28.84 -5.16
N LEU A 19 7.10 29.42 -3.95
CA LEU A 19 7.25 28.65 -2.71
C LEU A 19 5.99 27.84 -2.37
N SER A 20 4.82 28.26 -2.86
CA SER A 20 3.54 27.59 -2.64
C SER A 20 3.30 26.36 -3.53
N LEU A 21 4.11 26.12 -4.58
CA LEU A 21 4.03 24.91 -5.42
C LEU A 21 4.76 23.69 -4.84
N LEU A 22 5.46 23.81 -3.71
CA LEU A 22 6.11 22.68 -3.03
C LEU A 22 5.17 21.93 -2.05
N GLY A 23 3.86 22.22 -2.12
CA GLY A 23 2.84 21.68 -1.22
C GLY A 23 2.61 20.17 -1.39
N SER A 24 3.08 19.43 -0.37
CA SER A 24 2.63 18.12 0.11
C SER A 24 2.40 17.01 -0.93
N VAL A 25 3.43 16.19 -1.15
CA VAL A 25 3.22 14.79 -1.54
C VAL A 25 2.52 14.11 -0.37
N GLU A 26 1.21 13.87 -0.48
CA GLU A 26 0.52 12.99 0.45
C GLU A 26 1.08 11.58 0.27
N LEU A 27 1.90 11.14 1.23
CA LEU A 27 2.26 9.74 1.34
C LEU A 27 0.97 8.98 1.62
N VAL A 28 0.37 8.42 0.57
CA VAL A 28 -0.67 7.40 0.72
C VAL A 28 0.01 6.21 1.37
N SER A 29 0.04 6.19 2.71
CA SER A 29 0.35 4.99 3.46
C SER A 29 -0.76 4.01 3.10
N GLY A 30 -0.45 3.04 2.25
CA GLY A 30 -1.39 1.96 1.94
C GLY A 30 -1.92 1.44 3.26
N GLN A 31 -3.23 1.59 3.50
CA GLN A 31 -3.84 1.08 4.72
C GLN A 31 -3.74 -0.43 4.62
N THR A 32 -2.77 -0.98 5.32
CA THR A 32 -2.54 -2.41 5.26
C THR A 32 -3.56 -3.05 6.20
N VAL A 33 -4.66 -3.50 5.60
CA VAL A 33 -5.80 -4.09 6.31
C VAL A 33 -5.44 -5.49 6.78
N ASP A 34 -5.84 -5.82 8.00
CA ASP A 34 -5.70 -7.18 8.51
C ASP A 34 -6.71 -8.09 7.81
N VAL A 35 -6.22 -9.04 7.02
CA VAL A 35 -7.06 -9.95 6.23
C VAL A 35 -6.68 -11.38 6.57
N THR A 36 -7.67 -12.18 7.00
CA THR A 36 -7.51 -13.63 7.19
C THR A 36 -8.45 -14.39 6.28
N GLY A 37 -7.90 -15.30 5.48
CA GLY A 37 -8.64 -16.19 4.58
C GLY A 37 -8.33 -17.65 4.85
N THR A 38 -9.34 -18.51 4.70
CA THR A 38 -9.16 -19.98 4.66
C THR A 38 -9.54 -20.49 3.28
N TRP A 39 -8.63 -21.22 2.65
CA TRP A 39 -8.77 -21.76 1.30
C TRP A 39 -8.79 -23.27 1.38
N ASN A 40 -9.89 -23.89 1.01
CA ASN A 40 -9.99 -25.33 0.85
C ASN A 40 -9.83 -25.66 -0.62
N LEU A 41 -8.84 -26.46 -0.98
CA LEU A 41 -8.63 -26.89 -2.36
C LEU A 41 -9.03 -28.36 -2.51
N GLU A 42 -9.49 -28.69 -3.70
CA GLU A 42 -9.58 -30.08 -4.16
C GLU A 42 -8.51 -30.28 -5.23
N VAL A 43 -7.50 -31.09 -4.91
CA VAL A 43 -6.38 -31.39 -5.80
C VAL A 43 -6.59 -32.80 -6.32
N THR A 44 -6.96 -32.91 -7.59
CA THR A 44 -7.08 -34.20 -8.28
C THR A 44 -5.78 -34.50 -9.02
N THR A 45 -5.20 -35.65 -8.74
CA THR A 45 -4.00 -36.17 -9.41
C THR A 45 -4.27 -37.57 -9.94
N ASP A 46 -3.38 -38.08 -10.79
CA ASP A 46 -3.46 -39.47 -11.27
C ASP A 46 -3.34 -40.50 -10.13
N GLN A 47 -2.85 -40.08 -8.96
CA GLN A 47 -2.69 -40.90 -7.75
C GLN A 47 -3.88 -40.79 -6.79
N GLY A 48 -4.88 -39.97 -7.11
CA GLY A 48 -6.09 -39.77 -6.29
C GLY A 48 -6.40 -38.30 -6.01
N VAL A 49 -7.48 -38.09 -5.25
CA VAL A 49 -7.96 -36.76 -4.83
C VAL A 49 -7.46 -36.46 -3.41
N THR A 50 -6.88 -35.28 -3.22
CA THR A 50 -6.49 -34.76 -1.89
C THR A 50 -7.17 -33.43 -1.64
N ARG A 51 -7.44 -33.11 -0.37
CA ARG A 51 -8.16 -31.89 0.02
C ARG A 51 -7.36 -31.04 1.03
N PRO A 52 -6.29 -30.38 0.60
CA PRO A 52 -5.52 -29.52 1.49
C PRO A 52 -6.29 -28.24 1.85
N SER A 53 -6.00 -27.72 3.04
CA SER A 53 -6.48 -26.43 3.53
C SER A 53 -5.31 -25.48 3.78
N PHE A 54 -5.50 -24.21 3.42
CA PHE A 54 -4.55 -23.12 3.68
C PHE A 54 -5.24 -22.05 4.50
N ARG A 55 -4.59 -21.59 5.56
CA ARG A 55 -4.97 -20.36 6.26
C ARG A 55 -3.91 -19.32 5.97
N LEU A 56 -4.31 -18.17 5.46
CA LEU A 56 -3.43 -17.02 5.23
C LEU A 56 -3.93 -15.86 6.08
N THR A 57 -3.02 -15.25 6.84
CA THR A 57 -3.27 -14.08 7.67
C THR A 57 -2.25 -13.03 7.33
N GLN A 58 -2.74 -11.91 6.80
CA GLN A 58 -1.98 -10.69 6.59
C GLN A 58 -2.29 -9.74 7.75
N GLU A 59 -1.25 -9.33 8.46
CA GLU A 59 -1.29 -8.32 9.53
C GLU A 59 -0.35 -7.20 9.14
N GLY A 60 -0.93 -6.10 8.67
CA GLY A 60 -0.17 -5.09 7.96
C GLY A 60 0.75 -5.69 6.88
N GLU A 61 2.05 -5.38 6.93
CA GLU A 61 3.04 -5.87 5.96
C GLU A 61 3.44 -7.35 6.17
N ARG A 62 3.00 -7.96 7.27
CA ARG A 62 3.40 -9.32 7.64
C ARG A 62 2.38 -10.32 7.08
N LEU A 63 2.82 -11.16 6.14
CA LEU A 63 2.05 -12.30 5.67
C LEU A 63 2.50 -13.57 6.40
N SER A 64 1.54 -14.28 7.00
CA SER A 64 1.76 -15.58 7.62
C SER A 64 0.73 -16.60 7.11
N GLY A 65 1.09 -17.87 7.12
CA GLY A 65 0.17 -18.91 6.69
C GLY A 65 0.47 -20.27 7.30
N SER A 66 -0.58 -21.08 7.38
CA SER A 66 -0.47 -22.51 7.70
C SER A 66 -1.07 -23.34 6.57
N TYR A 67 -0.40 -24.44 6.28
CA TYR A 67 -0.84 -25.46 5.34
C TYR A 67 -1.14 -26.72 6.13
N SER A 68 -2.27 -27.36 5.86
CA SER A 68 -2.62 -28.67 6.41
C SER A 68 -3.16 -29.53 5.28
N SER A 69 -2.65 -30.76 5.18
CA SER A 69 -3.14 -31.72 4.22
C SER A 69 -3.08 -33.12 4.80
N GLU A 70 -4.09 -33.93 4.47
CA GLU A 70 -4.14 -35.35 4.86
C GLU A 70 -2.92 -36.14 4.34
N ALA A 71 -2.27 -35.66 3.27
CA ALA A 71 -1.11 -36.29 2.67
C ALA A 71 0.22 -35.97 3.37
N LEU A 72 0.32 -34.85 4.11
CA LEU A 72 1.60 -34.35 4.67
C LEU A 72 1.58 -34.12 6.19
N GLY A 73 0.43 -34.25 6.86
CA GLY A 73 0.29 -34.11 8.32
C GLY A 73 -0.15 -32.72 8.75
#